data_AF-X0UYF3-F1
#
_entry.id   AF-X0UYF3-F1
#
_cell.length_a   1.000
_cell.length_b   1.000
_cell.length_c   1.000
_cell.angle_alpha   90.00
_cell.angle_beta   90.00
_cell.angle_gamma   90.00
#
_symmetry.space_group_name_H-M   'P 1'
#
loop_
_entity.id
_entity.type
_entity.pdbx_description
1 polymer ?
#
loop_
_entity_poly.entity_id
_entity_poly.type
_entity_poly.pdbx_seq_one_letter_code
_entity_poly.pdbx_strand_id
1 'polypeptide(L)'
;TGGPIVEPAPTAPPRRQISPSRIQLNQVLLKVAHTQASRLNQSYARRQQLEKETGRIKQKIKSIGLRPAVTPEERRKKEEDLKKQRSLLAEATKKYMKALEGEREARDILRRVQETHAAVKKDPTRIEKELDEWTRAFQM
;
A
#
# COMPACT_ATOMS: atom_id res chain seq x y z
N THR A 1 42.39 -53.83 -33.39
CA THR A 1 42.56 -52.61 -32.58
C THR A 1 41.20 -51.98 -32.33
N GLY A 2 40.55 -52.36 -31.23
CA GLY A 2 39.25 -51.81 -30.83
C GLY A 2 39.44 -50.90 -29.62
N GLY A 3 39.48 -49.59 -29.84
CA GLY A 3 39.48 -48.61 -28.75
C GLY A 3 38.06 -48.46 -28.17
N PRO A 4 37.90 -48.20 -26.87
CA PRO A 4 36.59 -48.03 -26.27
C PRO A 4 35.91 -46.76 -26.80
N ILE A 5 34.67 -46.90 -27.27
CA ILE A 5 33.81 -45.78 -27.64
C ILE A 5 33.43 -45.06 -26.35
N VAL A 6 33.95 -43.86 -26.17
CA VAL A 6 33.56 -42.99 -25.06
C VAL A 6 32.21 -42.37 -25.43
N GLU A 7 31.14 -42.78 -24.74
CA GLU A 7 29.85 -42.13 -24.86
C GLU A 7 29.97 -40.65 -24.43
N PRO A 8 29.48 -39.69 -25.25
CA PRO A 8 29.53 -38.29 -24.88
C PRO A 8 28.63 -38.03 -23.66
N ALA A 9 29.18 -37.35 -22.66
CA ALA A 9 28.46 -36.96 -21.46
C ALA A 9 27.17 -36.19 -21.81
N PRO A 10 26.06 -36.40 -21.07
CA PRO A 10 24.80 -35.74 -21.34
C PRO A 10 24.97 -34.23 -21.26
N THR A 11 24.71 -33.55 -22.38
CA THR A 11 24.80 -32.10 -22.50
C THR A 11 23.82 -31.47 -21.51
N ALA A 12 24.35 -30.70 -20.56
CA ALA A 12 23.53 -29.96 -19.61
C ALA A 12 22.51 -29.10 -20.37
N PRO A 13 21.24 -29.05 -19.94
CA PRO A 13 20.23 -28.26 -20.62
C PRO A 13 20.65 -26.80 -20.70
N PRO A 14 20.39 -26.11 -21.82
CA PRO A 14 20.80 -24.73 -22.01
C PRO A 14 20.24 -23.85 -20.89
N ARG A 15 21.09 -23.01 -20.29
CA ARG A 15 20.65 -21.97 -19.35
C ARG A 15 19.59 -21.13 -20.06
N ARG A 16 18.38 -21.05 -19.50
CA ARG A 16 17.30 -20.19 -20.01
C ARG A 16 17.83 -18.75 -20.10
N GLN A 17 18.08 -18.26 -21.31
CA GLN A 17 18.40 -16.86 -21.54
C GLN A 17 17.18 -16.00 -21.20
N ILE A 18 17.37 -15.04 -20.31
CA ILE A 18 16.34 -14.08 -19.90
C ILE A 18 16.46 -12.90 -20.87
N SER A 19 15.37 -12.51 -21.54
CA SER A 19 15.39 -11.37 -22.46
C SER A 19 15.61 -10.03 -21.71
N PRO A 20 16.24 -9.03 -22.33
CA PRO A 20 16.42 -7.70 -21.73
C PRO A 20 15.10 -7.07 -21.26
N SER A 21 14.04 -7.15 -22.05
CA SER A 21 12.71 -6.62 -21.69
C SER A 21 12.13 -7.28 -20.44
N ARG A 22 12.43 -8.57 -20.22
CA ARG A 22 12.03 -9.29 -19.00
C ARG A 22 12.76 -8.78 -17.76
N ILE A 23 14.05 -8.47 -17.89
CA ILE A 23 14.85 -7.89 -16.81
C ILE A 23 14.30 -6.51 -16.47
N GLN A 24 14.04 -5.68 -17.48
CA GLN A 24 13.51 -4.34 -17.31
C GLN A 24 12.12 -4.34 -16.65
N LEU A 25 11.21 -5.20 -17.12
CA LEU A 25 9.88 -5.34 -16.51
C LEU A 25 9.98 -5.73 -15.03
N ASN A 26 10.83 -6.70 -14.70
CA ASN A 26 11.04 -7.08 -13.30
C ASN A 26 11.57 -5.92 -12.45
N GLN A 27 12.50 -5.10 -12.97
CA GLN A 27 13.00 -3.93 -12.27
C GLN A 27 11.90 -2.88 -12.03
N VAL A 28 11.06 -2.61 -13.03
CA VAL A 28 9.91 -1.70 -12.89
C VAL A 28 8.93 -2.22 -11.84
N LEU A 29 8.54 -3.48 -11.93
CA LEU A 29 7.62 -4.12 -10.97
C LEU A 29 8.19 -4.09 -9.54
N LEU A 30 9.49 -4.36 -9.37
CA LEU A 30 10.16 -4.29 -8.07
C LEU A 30 10.17 -2.85 -7.51
N LYS A 31 10.47 -1.85 -8.33
CA LYS A 31 10.46 -0.45 -7.91
C LYS A 31 9.06 -0.01 -7.48
N VAL A 32 8.03 -0.38 -8.24
CA VAL A 32 6.64 -0.07 -7.90
C VAL A 32 6.25 -0.79 -6.61
N ALA A 33 6.55 -2.08 -6.48
CA ALA A 33 6.25 -2.84 -5.27
C ALA A 33 6.92 -2.23 -4.03
N HIS A 34 8.19 -1.87 -4.11
CA HIS A 34 8.91 -1.22 -3.03
C HIS A 34 8.29 0.13 -2.65
N THR A 35 7.93 0.93 -3.64
CA THR A 35 7.27 2.23 -3.44
C THR A 35 5.93 2.07 -2.72
N GLN A 36 5.08 1.14 -3.17
CA GLN A 36 3.77 0.92 -2.56
C GLN A 36 3.88 0.28 -1.17
N ALA A 37 4.83 -0.64 -0.96
CA ALA A 37 5.10 -1.21 0.36
C ALA A 37 5.55 -0.13 1.36
N SER A 38 6.43 0.78 0.94
CA SER A 38 6.85 1.93 1.77
C SER A 38 5.67 2.85 2.11
N ARG A 39 4.82 3.18 1.11
CA ARG A 39 3.59 3.96 1.32
C ARG A 39 2.64 3.28 2.31
N LEU A 40 2.48 1.96 2.24
CA LEU A 40 1.67 1.20 3.19
C LEU A 40 2.23 1.28 4.60
N ASN A 41 3.54 1.08 4.79
CA ASN A 41 4.18 1.18 6.11
C ASN A 41 3.99 2.57 6.72
N GLN A 42 4.16 3.64 5.93
CA GLN A 42 3.91 5.01 6.38
C GLN A 42 2.43 5.23 6.70
N SER A 43 1.52 4.70 5.88
CA SER A 43 0.09 4.83 6.11
C SER A 43 -0.35 4.11 7.38
N TYR A 44 0.19 2.91 7.66
CA TYR A 44 -0.07 2.20 8.92
C TYR A 44 0.37 3.01 10.14
N ALA A 45 1.55 3.61 10.10
CA ALA A 45 2.02 4.48 11.18
C ALA A 45 1.09 5.69 11.37
N ARG A 46 0.68 6.33 10.26
CA ARG A 46 -0.26 7.46 10.27
C ARG A 46 -1.64 7.06 10.81
N ARG A 47 -2.15 5.89 10.44
CA ARG A 47 -3.42 5.34 10.91
C ARG A 47 -3.42 5.14 12.42
N GLN A 48 -2.35 4.57 12.97
CA GLN A 48 -2.20 4.41 14.43
C GLN A 48 -2.19 5.75 15.16
N GLN A 49 -1.56 6.79 14.60
CA GLN A 49 -1.58 8.13 15.16
C GLN A 49 -2.99 8.74 15.15
N LEU A 50 -3.68 8.64 14.01
CA LEU A 50 -5.05 9.15 13.85
C LEU A 50 -6.05 8.41 14.75
N GLU A 51 -5.86 7.12 14.96
CA GLU A 51 -6.67 6.33 15.90
C GLU A 51 -6.49 6.83 17.34
N LYS A 52 -5.24 7.05 17.78
CA LYS A 52 -4.95 7.62 19.09
C LYS A 52 -5.53 9.02 19.25
N GLU A 53 -5.39 9.88 18.23
CA GLU A 53 -5.97 11.24 18.21
C GLU A 53 -7.50 11.20 18.33
N THR A 54 -8.15 10.38 17.52
CA THR A 54 -9.61 10.18 17.52
C THR A 54 -10.08 9.67 18.88
N GLY A 55 -9.35 8.73 19.48
CA GLY A 55 -9.62 8.22 20.83
C GLY A 55 -9.55 9.30 21.90
N ARG A 56 -8.52 10.16 21.86
CA ARG A 56 -8.38 11.30 22.78
C ARG A 56 -9.53 12.30 22.65
N ILE A 57 -9.94 12.62 21.42
CA ILE A 57 -11.07 13.54 21.18
C ILE A 57 -12.37 12.94 21.71
N LYS A 58 -12.63 11.65 21.46
CA LYS A 58 -13.81 10.94 22.00
C LYS A 58 -13.84 10.95 23.53
N GLN A 59 -12.70 10.69 24.18
CA GLN A 59 -12.58 10.80 25.64
C GLN A 59 -12.86 12.23 26.12
N LYS A 60 -12.34 13.25 25.41
CA LYS A 60 -12.59 14.65 25.75
C LYS A 60 -14.06 15.01 25.65
N ILE A 61 -14.74 14.62 24.56
CA ILE A 61 -16.19 14.79 24.37
C ILE A 61 -16.96 14.14 25.53
N LYS A 62 -16.63 12.89 25.88
CA LYS A 62 -17.25 12.19 27.00
C LYS A 62 -17.04 12.94 28.31
N SER A 63 -15.81 13.38 28.59
CA SER A 63 -15.48 14.13 29.80
C SER A 63 -16.25 15.44 29.91
N ILE A 64 -16.43 16.18 28.80
CA ILE A 64 -17.22 17.40 28.76
C ILE A 64 -18.70 17.07 28.98
N GLY A 65 -19.21 16.02 28.34
CA GLY A 65 -20.59 15.56 28.49
C GLY A 65 -20.96 15.22 29.94
N LEU A 66 -20.01 14.69 30.71
CA LEU A 66 -20.19 14.34 32.13
C LEU A 66 -20.08 15.53 33.09
N ARG A 67 -19.59 16.70 32.65
CA ARG A 67 -19.51 17.88 33.52
C ARG A 67 -20.91 18.38 33.89
N PRO A 68 -21.20 18.64 35.18
CA PRO A 68 -22.40 19.35 35.56
C PRO A 68 -22.37 20.76 34.95
N ALA A 69 -23.53 21.27 34.54
CA ALA A 69 -23.71 22.61 34.02
C ALA A 69 -24.97 23.19 34.67
N VAL A 70 -24.76 23.79 35.83
CA VAL A 70 -25.81 24.22 36.77
C VAL A 70 -26.32 25.59 36.37
N THR A 71 -25.44 26.48 35.88
CA THR A 71 -25.83 27.80 35.39
C THR A 71 -26.04 27.81 33.86
N PRO A 72 -26.84 28.76 33.33
CA PRO A 72 -26.99 28.95 31.88
C PRO A 72 -25.66 29.22 31.16
N GLU A 73 -24.73 29.93 31.82
CA GLU A 73 -23.40 30.24 31.27
C GLU A 73 -22.53 28.98 31.16
N GLU A 74 -22.55 28.11 32.17
CA GLU A 74 -21.87 26.81 32.13
C GLU A 74 -22.43 25.90 31.04
N ARG A 75 -23.76 25.92 30.82
CA ARG A 75 -24.40 25.17 29.74
C ARG A 75 -23.93 25.65 28.37
N ARG A 76 -23.92 26.96 28.15
CA ARG A 76 -23.45 27.56 26.89
C ARG A 76 -21.98 27.22 26.63
N LYS A 77 -21.11 27.36 27.64
CA LYS A 77 -19.69 27.01 27.53
C LYS A 77 -19.48 25.52 27.23
N LYS A 78 -20.26 24.64 27.89
CA LYS A 78 -20.23 23.19 27.64
C LYS A 78 -20.64 22.86 26.20
N GLU A 79 -21.67 23.51 25.67
CA GLU A 79 -22.11 23.32 24.29
C GLU A 79 -21.06 23.80 23.27
N GLU A 80 -20.44 24.96 23.50
CA GLU A 80 -19.36 25.47 22.65
C GLU A 80 -18.15 24.53 22.66
N ASP A 81 -17.73 24.04 23.83
CA ASP A 81 -16.67 23.05 23.98
C ASP A 81 -17.00 21.75 23.23
N LEU A 82 -18.23 21.24 23.37
CA LEU A 82 -18.69 20.05 22.65
C LEU A 82 -18.70 20.27 21.14
N LYS A 83 -19.19 21.42 20.67
CA LYS A 83 -19.21 21.77 19.24
C LYS A 83 -17.80 21.78 18.66
N LYS A 84 -16.85 22.41 19.37
CA LYS A 84 -15.44 22.43 18.98
C LYS A 84 -14.84 21.02 18.91
N GLN A 85 -15.05 20.19 19.94
CA GLN A 85 -14.51 18.84 19.94
C GLN A 85 -15.15 17.94 18.87
N ARG A 86 -16.46 18.08 18.59
CA ARG A 86 -17.12 17.36 17.50
C ARG A 86 -16.59 17.75 16.13
N SER A 87 -16.28 19.03 15.91
CA SER A 87 -15.63 19.49 14.68
C SER A 87 -14.24 18.88 14.51
N LEU A 88 -13.41 18.88 15.56
CA LEU A 88 -12.12 18.20 15.55
C LEU A 88 -12.25 16.70 15.27
N LEU A 89 -13.26 16.04 15.85
CA LEU A 89 -13.53 14.63 15.60
C LEU A 89 -13.86 14.36 14.13
N ALA A 90 -14.67 15.21 13.51
CA ALA A 90 -15.04 15.08 12.10
C ALA A 90 -13.82 15.22 11.19
N GLU A 91 -12.94 16.19 11.45
CA GLU A 91 -11.69 16.36 10.69
C GLU A 91 -10.73 15.18 10.87
N ALA A 92 -10.55 14.70 12.10
CA ALA A 92 -9.72 13.52 12.38
C ALA A 92 -10.27 12.27 11.67
N THR A 93 -11.59 12.09 11.67
CA THR A 93 -12.25 10.99 10.95
C THR A 93 -12.06 11.10 9.44
N LYS A 94 -12.16 12.31 8.87
CA LYS A 94 -11.88 12.54 7.43
C LYS A 94 -10.44 12.19 7.06
N LYS A 95 -9.47 12.59 7.89
CA LYS A 95 -8.06 12.23 7.70
C LYS A 95 -7.85 10.72 7.78
N TYR A 96 -8.54 10.04 8.70
CA TYR A 96 -8.49 8.59 8.86
C TYR A 96 -9.04 7.86 7.63
N MET A 97 -10.19 8.28 7.12
CA MET A 97 -10.78 7.71 5.89
C MET A 97 -9.84 7.87 4.69
N LYS A 98 -9.24 9.05 4.51
CA LYS A 98 -8.28 9.29 3.43
C LYS A 98 -7.04 8.40 3.53
N ALA A 99 -6.57 8.11 4.75
CA ALA A 99 -5.45 7.18 4.96
C ALA A 99 -5.84 5.75 4.55
N LEU A 100 -7.06 5.30 4.86
CA LEU A 100 -7.56 4.00 4.45
C LEU A 100 -7.72 3.87 2.93
N GLU A 101 -8.18 4.92 2.25
CA GLU A 101 -8.27 4.96 0.79
C GLU A 101 -6.88 4.78 0.15
N GLY A 102 -5.87 5.52 0.64
CA GLY A 102 -4.50 5.37 0.17
C GLY A 102 -3.91 3.98 0.46
N GLU A 103 -4.25 3.35 1.60
CA GLU A 103 -3.88 1.96 1.86
C GLU A 103 -4.51 0.99 0.86
N ARG A 104 -5.80 1.18 0.54
CA ARG A 104 -6.51 0.35 -0.41
C ARG A 104 -5.87 0.42 -1.80
N GLU A 105 -5.62 1.63 -2.29
CA GLU A 105 -4.98 1.86 -3.58
C GLU A 105 -3.60 1.18 -3.66
N ALA A 106 -2.77 1.37 -2.63
CA ALA A 106 -1.43 0.75 -2.59
C ALA A 106 -1.50 -0.79 -2.57
N ARG A 107 -2.47 -1.39 -1.85
CA ARG A 107 -2.69 -2.85 -1.87
C ARG A 107 -3.17 -3.33 -3.23
N ASP A 108 -4.09 -2.60 -3.88
CA ASP A 108 -4.58 -2.95 -5.22
C ASP A 108 -3.45 -2.93 -6.26
N ILE A 109 -2.54 -1.94 -6.20
CA ILE A 109 -1.37 -1.90 -7.07
C ILE A 109 -0.43 -3.08 -6.79
N LEU A 110 -0.17 -3.42 -5.52
CA LEU A 110 0.67 -4.58 -5.18
C LEU A 110 0.05 -5.91 -5.68
N ARG A 111 -1.28 -6.05 -5.62
CA ARG A 111 -1.97 -7.20 -6.21
C ARG A 111 -1.73 -7.26 -7.73
N ARG A 112 -1.88 -6.12 -8.44
CA ARG A 112 -1.60 -6.05 -9.88
C ARG A 112 -0.15 -6.43 -10.21
N VAL A 113 0.83 -6.00 -9.40
CA VAL A 113 2.23 -6.42 -9.59
C VAL A 113 2.37 -7.94 -9.51
N GLN A 114 1.73 -8.58 -8.53
CA GLN A 114 1.77 -10.04 -8.39
C GLN A 114 1.10 -10.76 -9.56
N GLU A 115 -0.06 -10.25 -10.01
CA GLU A 115 -0.81 -10.79 -11.15
C GLU A 115 0.00 -10.69 -12.44
N THR A 116 0.60 -9.54 -12.75
CA THR A 116 1.47 -9.37 -13.93
C THR A 116 2.69 -10.30 -13.86
N HIS A 117 3.35 -10.40 -12.70
CA HIS A 117 4.49 -11.30 -12.54
C HIS A 117 4.10 -12.77 -12.77
N ALA A 118 2.94 -13.20 -12.27
CA ALA A 118 2.41 -14.54 -12.50
C ALA A 118 2.02 -14.77 -13.97
N ALA A 119 1.42 -13.78 -14.63
CA ALA A 119 1.03 -13.85 -16.04
C ALA A 119 2.25 -13.99 -16.96
N VAL A 120 3.27 -13.16 -16.77
CA VAL A 120 4.53 -13.22 -17.55
C VAL A 120 5.28 -14.53 -17.35
N LYS A 121 5.18 -15.13 -16.16
CA LYS A 121 5.75 -16.46 -15.91
C LYS A 121 5.05 -17.56 -16.72
N LYS A 122 3.74 -17.42 -16.95
CA LYS A 122 2.94 -18.36 -17.75
C LYS A 122 3.09 -18.11 -19.25
N ASP A 123 3.12 -16.84 -19.66
CA ASP A 123 3.22 -16.42 -21.05
C ASP A 123 4.25 -15.28 -21.21
N PRO A 124 5.50 -15.61 -21.58
CA PRO A 124 6.56 -14.64 -21.79
C PRO A 124 6.36 -13.72 -23.00
N THR A 125 5.43 -14.02 -23.91
CA THR A 125 5.24 -13.21 -25.14
C THR A 125 4.58 -11.86 -24.84
N ARG A 126 3.93 -11.73 -23.68
CA ARG A 126 3.24 -10.50 -23.26
C ARG A 126 4.15 -9.44 -22.62
N ILE A 127 5.43 -9.73 -22.47
CA ILE A 127 6.37 -8.91 -21.69
C ILE A 127 6.45 -7.46 -22.17
N GLU A 128 6.48 -7.21 -23.48
CA GLU A 128 6.62 -5.85 -24.01
C GLU A 128 5.39 -4.99 -23.73
N LYS A 129 4.19 -5.55 -23.92
CA LYS A 129 2.93 -4.87 -23.62
C LYS A 129 2.80 -4.53 -22.14
N GLU A 130 3.13 -5.49 -21.25
CA GLU A 130 3.10 -5.26 -19.81
C GLU A 130 4.18 -4.25 -19.39
N LEU A 131 5.39 -4.32 -19.97
CA LEU A 131 6.45 -3.36 -19.72
C LEU A 131 6.04 -1.94 -20.08
N ASP A 132 5.43 -1.73 -21.25
CA ASP A 132 4.94 -0.42 -21.66
C ASP A 132 3.81 0.08 -20.76
N GLU A 133 2.85 -0.78 -20.40
CA GLU A 133 1.76 -0.41 -19.50
C GLU A 133 2.29 0.04 -18.14
N TRP A 134 3.17 -0.76 -17.51
CA TRP A 134 3.73 -0.44 -16.20
C TRP A 134 4.66 0.77 -16.25
N THR A 135 5.44 0.91 -17.32
CA THR A 135 6.30 2.08 -17.52
C THR A 135 5.45 3.35 -17.66
N ARG A 136 4.38 3.32 -18.47
CA ARG A 136 3.49 4.49 -18.64
C ARG A 136 2.68 4.81 -17.38
N ALA A 137 2.16 3.78 -16.71
CA ALA A 137 1.29 3.97 -15.54
C ALA A 137 2.06 4.40 -14.27
N PHE A 138 3.36 4.09 -14.19
CA PHE A 138 4.16 4.33 -12.99
C PHE A 138 5.50 5.04 -13.24
N GLN A 139 5.69 5.67 -14.41
CA GLN A 139 6.73 6.67 -14.61
C GLN A 139 6.48 7.85 -13.67
N MET A 140 7.44 8.10 -12.78
CA MET A 140 7.61 9.36 -12.04
C MET A 140 8.57 10.26 -12.81
#